data_AF-A0A957X7N6-F1
#
_entry.id   AF-A0A957X7N6-F1
#
_cell.length_a   1.000
_cell.length_b   1.000
_cell.length_c   1.000
_cell.angle_alpha   90.00
_cell.angle_beta   90.00
_cell.angle_gamma   90.00
#
_symmetry.space_group_name_H-M   'P 1'
#
loop_
_entity.id
_entity.type
_entity.pdbx_description
1 polymer ?
#
loop_
_entity_poly.entity_id
_entity_poly.type
_entity_poly.pdbx_seq_one_letter_code
_entity_poly.pdbx_strand_id
1 'polypeptide(L)'
;MVHEGFTVQHRAVGRAATWAVFVLGVAYAVITGLGFLSLQSPQDPIGEPYVTLMELLIVLMAPLYIVSMVAVHAYAPPEKKLYSLLALIFMILLAGLTSTIHFVVLTVGP
;
A
#
# COMPACT_ATOMS: atom_id res chain seq x y z
N MET A 1 9.37 -34.34 6.86
CA MET A 1 10.21 -33.13 6.88
C MET A 1 9.40 -32.04 7.56
N VAL A 2 9.77 -31.71 8.79
CA VAL A 2 9.11 -30.66 9.58
C VAL A 2 9.36 -29.35 8.84
N HIS A 3 8.31 -28.71 8.33
CA HIS A 3 8.40 -27.34 7.83
C HIS A 3 8.97 -26.49 8.98
N GLU A 4 10.23 -26.05 8.90
CA GLU A 4 10.78 -25.06 9.82
C GLU A 4 9.90 -23.82 9.74
N GLY A 5 8.99 -23.76 10.70
CA GLY A 5 7.76 -22.98 10.60
C GLY A 5 8.05 -21.49 10.63
N PHE A 6 7.29 -20.76 9.83
CA PHE A 6 7.19 -19.30 9.87
C PHE A 6 7.24 -18.80 11.33
N THR A 7 8.32 -18.09 11.67
CA THR A 7 8.66 -17.75 13.05
C THR A 7 7.73 -16.67 13.62
N VAL A 8 7.75 -16.49 14.94
CA VAL A 8 7.06 -15.37 15.63
C VAL A 8 7.45 -14.01 15.02
N GLN A 9 8.69 -13.88 14.54
CA GLN A 9 9.20 -12.68 13.89
C GLN A 9 8.48 -12.38 12.57
N HIS A 10 8.25 -13.38 11.72
CA HIS A 10 7.52 -13.15 10.47
C HIS A 10 6.06 -12.73 10.71
N ARG A 11 5.44 -13.25 11.78
CA ARG A 11 4.10 -12.81 12.22
C ARG A 11 4.12 -11.35 12.68
N ALA A 12 5.15 -10.96 13.41
CA ALA A 12 5.30 -9.58 13.89
C ALA A 12 5.46 -8.60 12.72
N VAL A 13 6.30 -8.94 11.73
CA VAL A 13 6.52 -8.12 10.53
C VAL A 13 5.23 -7.95 9.74
N GLY A 14 4.49 -9.04 9.47
CA GLY A 14 3.22 -8.96 8.74
C GLY A 14 2.19 -8.08 9.46
N ARG A 15 2.03 -8.25 10.78
CA ARG A 15 1.12 -7.41 11.58
C ARG A 15 1.55 -5.95 11.60
N ALA A 16 2.86 -5.68 11.76
CA ALA A 16 3.39 -4.32 11.75
C ALA A 16 3.14 -3.64 10.41
N ALA A 17 3.38 -4.34 9.29
CA ALA A 17 3.11 -3.82 7.95
C ALA A 17 1.63 -3.52 7.75
N THR A 18 0.72 -4.41 8.15
CA THR A 18 -0.73 -4.17 8.02
C THR A 18 -1.20 -3.01 8.90
N TRP A 19 -0.69 -2.88 10.12
CA TRP A 19 -1.00 -1.72 10.98
C TRP A 19 -0.43 -0.42 10.41
N ALA A 20 0.78 -0.45 9.85
CA ALA A 20 1.37 0.71 9.20
C ALA A 20 0.53 1.16 7.99
N VAL A 21 0.09 0.23 7.14
CA VAL A 21 -0.86 0.50 6.04
C VAL A 21 -2.14 1.14 6.56
N PHE A 22 -2.72 0.61 7.64
CA PHE A 22 -3.94 1.17 8.21
C PHE A 22 -3.75 2.62 8.68
N VAL A 23 -2.68 2.89 9.45
CA VAL A 23 -2.38 4.24 9.96
C VAL A 23 -2.10 5.21 8.82
N LEU A 24 -1.30 4.81 7.83
CA LEU A 24 -1.00 5.62 6.65
C LEU A 24 -2.25 5.85 5.79
N GLY A 25 -3.14 4.87 5.68
CA GLY A 25 -4.40 4.99 4.97
C GLY A 25 -5.37 5.97 5.65
N VAL A 26 -5.41 5.99 6.98
CA VAL A 26 -6.15 7.01 7.74
C VAL A 26 -5.57 8.40 7.48
N ALA A 27 -4.23 8.54 7.53
CA ALA A 27 -3.58 9.80 7.22
C ALA A 27 -3.88 10.26 5.78
N TYR A 28 -3.83 9.35 4.81
CA TYR A 28 -4.20 9.60 3.42
C TYR A 28 -5.63 10.12 3.31
N ALA A 29 -6.60 9.44 3.92
CA ALA A 29 -8.00 9.84 3.90
C ALA A 29 -8.22 11.24 4.50
N VAL A 30 -7.53 11.58 5.59
CA VAL A 30 -7.58 12.92 6.20
C VAL A 30 -7.02 13.97 5.23
N ILE A 31 -5.84 13.72 4.64
CA ILE A 31 -5.21 14.67 3.70
C ILE A 31 -6.08 14.86 2.46
N THR A 32 -6.65 13.79 1.91
CA THR A 32 -7.60 13.87 0.80
C THR A 32 -8.85 14.67 1.17
N GLY A 33 -9.40 14.46 2.37
CA GLY A 33 -10.52 15.25 2.87
C GLY A 33 -10.20 16.74 2.98
N LEU A 34 -9.03 17.10 3.50
CA LEU A 34 -8.56 18.49 3.55
C LEU A 34 -8.33 19.06 2.14
N GLY A 35 -7.81 18.25 1.22
CA GLY A 35 -7.67 18.60 -0.19
C GLY A 35 -9.00 18.96 -0.82
N PHE A 36 -10.04 18.14 -0.64
CA PHE A 36 -11.39 18.46 -1.11
C PHE A 36 -11.99 19.71 -0.48
N LEU A 37 -11.77 19.94 0.82
CA LEU A 37 -12.23 21.14 1.51
C LEU A 37 -11.52 22.42 1.05
N SER A 38 -10.36 22.29 0.40
CA SER A 38 -9.58 23.43 -0.09
C SER A 38 -9.99 23.93 -1.49
N LEU A 39 -10.85 23.19 -2.19
CA LEU A 39 -11.25 23.49 -3.56
C LEU A 39 -12.11 24.76 -3.64
N GLN A 40 -11.89 25.58 -4.68
CA GLN A 40 -12.74 26.75 -4.98
C GLN A 40 -14.01 26.32 -5.73
N SER A 41 -13.89 25.30 -6.57
CA SER A 41 -14.98 24.65 -7.30
C SER A 41 -14.89 23.13 -7.14
N PRO A 42 -16.00 22.38 -7.04
CA PRO A 42 -15.98 20.92 -6.98
C PRO A 42 -15.35 20.22 -8.20
N GLN A 43 -15.12 20.96 -9.29
CA GLN A 43 -14.56 20.49 -10.55
C GLN A 43 -13.06 20.73 -10.62
N ASP A 44 -12.50 21.48 -9.67
CA ASP A 44 -11.07 21.72 -9.59
C ASP A 44 -10.36 20.47 -9.07
N PRO A 45 -9.18 20.13 -9.60
CA PRO A 45 -8.36 19.07 -9.03
C PRO A 45 -7.80 19.48 -7.66
N ILE A 46 -7.52 18.50 -6.81
CA ILE A 46 -6.78 18.73 -5.56
C ILE A 46 -5.37 19.22 -5.92
N GLY A 47 -5.04 20.43 -5.48
CA GLY A 47 -3.73 21.05 -5.71
C GLY A 47 -2.73 20.84 -4.57
N GLU A 48 -1.63 21.58 -4.66
CA GLU A 48 -0.60 21.63 -3.62
C GLU A 48 -1.10 22.31 -2.33
N PRO A 49 -0.65 21.86 -1.13
CA PRO A 49 0.33 20.79 -0.88
C PRO A 49 -0.26 19.37 -0.79
N TYR A 50 -1.59 19.25 -0.91
CA TYR A 50 -2.30 18.01 -0.58
C TYR A 50 -1.99 16.89 -1.56
N VAL A 51 -1.88 17.20 -2.86
CA VAL A 51 -1.54 16.20 -3.87
C VAL A 51 -0.15 15.62 -3.61
N THR A 52 0.88 16.43 -3.39
CA THR A 52 2.22 15.92 -3.04
C THR A 52 2.22 15.02 -1.80
N LEU A 53 1.49 15.41 -0.75
CA LEU A 53 1.38 14.58 0.47
C LEU A 53 0.67 13.25 0.22
N MET A 54 -0.40 13.25 -0.58
CA MET A 54 -1.12 12.04 -0.99
C MET A 54 -0.21 11.08 -1.74
N GLU A 55 0.54 11.60 -2.71
CA GLU A 55 1.48 10.84 -3.54
C GLU A 55 2.59 10.18 -2.70
N LEU A 56 3.18 10.92 -1.75
CA LEU A 56 4.20 10.39 -0.83
C LEU A 56 3.67 9.23 0.02
N LEU A 57 2.45 9.36 0.54
CA LEU A 57 1.81 8.31 1.32
C LEU A 57 1.55 7.06 0.48
N ILE A 58 1.13 7.22 -0.78
CA ILE A 58 0.91 6.10 -1.70
C ILE A 58 2.21 5.34 -1.96
N VAL A 59 3.29 6.05 -2.30
CA VAL A 59 4.61 5.44 -2.55
C VAL A 59 5.11 4.70 -1.30
N LEU A 60 4.86 5.23 -0.11
CA LEU A 60 5.24 4.57 1.15
C LEU A 60 4.38 3.33 1.46
N MET A 61 3.08 3.37 1.17
CA MET A 61 2.17 2.24 1.40
C MET A 61 2.39 1.08 0.42
N ALA A 62 2.78 1.36 -0.83
CA ALA A 62 2.99 0.35 -1.87
C ALA A 62 3.87 -0.85 -1.44
N PRO A 63 5.10 -0.66 -0.90
CA PRO A 63 5.90 -1.78 -0.42
C PRO A 63 5.28 -2.49 0.80
N LEU A 64 4.54 -1.77 1.66
CA LEU A 64 3.89 -2.37 2.83
C LEU A 64 2.72 -3.28 2.45
N TYR A 65 2.02 -3.00 1.36
CA TYR A 65 1.02 -3.90 0.79
C TYR A 65 1.64 -5.21 0.33
N ILE A 66 2.81 -5.16 -0.32
CA ILE A 66 3.56 -6.37 -0.71
C ILE A 66 3.94 -7.18 0.53
N VAL A 67 4.52 -6.55 1.56
CA VAL A 67 4.90 -7.23 2.82
C VAL A 67 3.68 -7.89 3.49
N SER A 68 2.54 -7.19 3.49
CA SER A 68 1.27 -7.74 4.00
C SER A 68 0.82 -8.97 3.21
N MET A 69 0.91 -8.93 1.87
CA MET A 69 0.55 -10.07 1.01
C MET A 69 1.54 -11.24 1.09
N VAL A 70 2.82 -10.99 1.35
CA VAL A 70 3.80 -12.04 1.67
C VAL A 70 3.38 -12.77 2.94
N ALA A 71 2.96 -12.05 3.97
CA ALA A 71 2.44 -12.68 5.19
C ALA A 71 1.16 -13.50 4.91
N VAL A 72 0.21 -12.96 4.14
CA VAL A 72 -0.99 -13.70 3.71
C VAL A 72 -0.63 -14.98 2.96
N HIS A 73 0.26 -14.89 1.98
CA HIS A 73 0.72 -16.05 1.22
C HIS A 73 1.40 -17.08 2.11
N ALA A 74 2.24 -16.65 3.05
CA ALA A 74 2.92 -17.53 3.98
C ALA A 74 1.95 -18.32 4.87
N TYR A 75 0.90 -17.67 5.38
CA TYR A 75 -0.12 -18.29 6.23
C TYR A 75 -1.20 -19.08 5.46
N ALA A 76 -1.24 -18.97 4.14
CA ALA A 76 -2.21 -19.70 3.34
C ALA A 76 -2.00 -21.23 3.47
N PRO A 77 -3.09 -22.01 3.67
CA PRO A 77 -2.99 -23.45 3.75
C PRO A 77 -2.61 -24.05 2.38
N PRO A 78 -2.06 -25.27 2.33
CA PRO A 78 -1.56 -25.89 1.09
C PRO A 78 -2.57 -25.85 -0.06
N GLU A 79 -3.84 -26.12 0.22
CA GLU A 79 -4.94 -26.14 -0.76
C GLU A 79 -5.26 -24.75 -1.36
N LYS A 80 -4.82 -23.66 -0.72
CA LYS A 80 -4.98 -22.27 -1.21
C LYS A 80 -3.67 -21.63 -1.66
N LYS A 81 -2.56 -22.37 -1.61
CA LYS A 81 -1.23 -21.79 -1.85
C LYS A 81 -1.10 -21.19 -3.24
N LEU A 82 -1.63 -21.86 -4.26
CA LEU A 82 -1.64 -21.35 -5.64
C LEU A 82 -2.41 -20.03 -5.77
N TYR A 83 -3.61 -19.94 -5.19
CA TYR A 83 -4.42 -18.71 -5.23
C TYR A 83 -3.75 -17.56 -4.48
N SER A 84 -3.19 -17.83 -3.30
CA SER A 84 -2.47 -16.82 -2.53
C SER A 84 -1.19 -16.33 -3.24
N LEU A 85 -0.52 -17.21 -4.00
CA LEU A 85 0.61 -16.82 -4.85
C LEU A 85 0.17 -15.90 -5.99
N LEU A 86 -0.92 -16.24 -6.68
CA LEU A 86 -1.50 -15.37 -7.72
C LEU A 86 -1.86 -13.99 -7.16
N ALA A 87 -2.47 -13.95 -5.97
CA ALA A 87 -2.79 -12.70 -5.30
C ALA A 87 -1.53 -11.87 -4.95
N LEU A 88 -0.46 -12.52 -4.51
CA LEU A 88 0.84 -11.86 -4.26
C LEU A 88 1.45 -11.31 -5.56
N ILE A 89 1.42 -12.08 -6.66
CA ILE A 89 1.90 -11.62 -7.97
C ILE A 89 1.13 -10.38 -8.42
N PHE A 90 -0.21 -10.40 -8.35
CA PHE A 90 -1.02 -9.23 -8.69
C PHE A 90 -0.74 -8.04 -7.78
N MET A 91 -0.48 -8.26 -6.49
CA MET A 91 -0.08 -7.18 -5.58
C MET A 91 1.26 -6.57 -5.98
N ILE A 92 2.24 -7.38 -6.38
CA ILE A 92 3.55 -6.88 -6.84
C ILE A 92 3.38 -6.05 -8.11
N LEU A 93 2.58 -6.52 -9.07
CA LEU A 93 2.29 -5.78 -10.30
C LEU A 93 1.57 -4.46 -10.02
N LEU A 94 0.54 -4.48 -9.16
CA LEU A 94 -0.18 -3.29 -8.72
C LEU A 94 0.77 -2.29 -8.05
N ALA A 95 1.51 -2.74 -7.04
CA ALA A 95 2.42 -1.88 -6.28
C ALA A 95 3.52 -1.29 -7.17
N GLY A 96 4.04 -2.06 -8.13
CA GLY A 96 5.02 -1.57 -9.11
C GLY A 96 4.45 -0.48 -10.02
N LEU A 97 3.26 -0.72 -10.59
CA LEU A 97 2.58 0.26 -11.45
C LEU A 97 2.23 1.54 -10.66
N THR A 98 1.60 1.39 -9.50
CA THR A 98 1.27 2.47 -8.57
C THR A 98 2.53 3.27 -8.23
N SER A 99 3.58 2.62 -7.73
CA SER A 99 4.82 3.32 -7.37
C SER A 99 5.43 4.08 -8.55
N THR A 100 5.39 3.51 -9.76
CA THR A 100 5.95 4.15 -10.95
C THR A 100 5.16 5.41 -11.32
N ILE A 101 3.82 5.31 -11.40
CA ILE A 101 2.97 6.45 -11.75
C ILE A 101 3.11 7.57 -10.71
N HIS A 102 2.97 7.23 -9.43
CA HIS A 102 3.01 8.22 -8.35
C HIS A 102 4.41 8.85 -8.17
N PHE A 103 5.48 8.09 -8.42
CA PHE A 103 6.83 8.64 -8.46
C PHE A 103 7.04 9.62 -9.62
N VAL A 104 6.48 9.33 -10.81
CA VAL A 104 6.54 10.27 -11.94
C VAL A 104 5.77 11.55 -11.62
N VAL A 105 4.57 11.46 -11.04
CA VAL A 105 3.78 12.62 -10.60
C VAL A 105 4.58 13.46 -9.59
N LEU A 106 5.24 12.84 -8.61
CA LEU A 106 6.08 13.55 -7.63
C LEU A 106 7.30 14.25 -8.24
N THR A 107 7.86 13.71 -9.32
CA THR A 107 9.13 14.21 -9.88
C THR A 107 8.96 15.18 -11.04
N VAL A 108 7.91 14.98 -11.85
CA VAL A 108 7.61 15.79 -13.03
C VAL A 108 6.50 16.80 -12.77
N GLY A 109 5.70 16.58 -11.72
CA GLY A 109 4.50 17.35 -11.40
C GLY A 109 3.22 16.67 -11.89
N PRO A 110 2.07 17.00 -11.26
CA PRO A 110 0.74 16.53 -11.68
C PRO A 110 0.25 17.15 -13.01
#